data_AF-A0A0K1QGQ4-F1
#
_entry.id   AF-A0A0K1QGQ4-F1
#
_cell.length_a   1.000
_cell.length_b   1.000
_cell.length_c   1.000
_cell.angle_alpha   90.00
_cell.angle_beta   90.00
_cell.angle_gamma   90.00
#
_symmetry.space_group_name_H-M   'P 1'
#
loop_
_entity.id
_entity.type
_entity.pdbx_description
1 polymer ?
#
loop_
_entity_poly.entity_id
_entity_poly.type
_entity_poly.pdbx_seq_one_letter_code
_entity_poly.pdbx_strand_id
1 'polypeptide(L)'
;MRTSFLLSVPFLSILTLASACTSPTDGRDTADSLDSANLGHKSSAIINGSADTTHQAVVTILAGTAQETEICSGTIVKVDPATHIGWVLTAAHCVNVAPQIVIQGDDFNTPTALHYDIVDYLANPNYDQKGDADQVDDFAVIRIAGVDANTPVIPMASSPDGLGPGKTITAVGFGRTTLINSGSQDTNTIRRSVKLTVKESSQMQISYDMSARGICQGDSGGPDLYDDGSGEKVVAVHSFVAGDCNGMGVSGRVSGELTFINKQLGKAAPAASCDLCTKVANSGTQTCAALQSACLADADCSALYECLSKTGGLNPLKTCAAKYPKGEGPINAIMTCTCNRACVDECGGTSQSACAGVPACGYDLSKQAPGECSTCSESACCQEMLDCEADGTCFACLKGDADADCATNTTRKKLATCVASKCKAECANTGLDVGADPETDTTGSSGASGKSNTVVTTTSGCSTSGAPASSGGSAFLALAAAATFAARRRRAKISG
;
A
#
# COMPACT_ATOMS: atom_id res chain seq x y z
N MET A 1 14.76 -7.81 51.19
CA MET A 1 15.30 -9.19 51.02
C MET A 1 15.32 -9.45 49.51
N ARG A 2 16.38 -9.11 48.75
CA ARG A 2 17.68 -9.80 48.61
C ARG A 2 17.54 -11.32 48.48
N THR A 3 17.67 -11.82 47.25
CA THR A 3 18.55 -12.95 46.89
C THR A 3 18.84 -12.91 45.39
N SER A 4 20.14 -12.79 45.08
CA SER A 4 20.77 -12.86 43.76
C SER A 4 21.12 -14.31 43.43
N PHE A 5 21.13 -14.69 42.15
CA PHE A 5 21.89 -15.84 41.66
C PHE A 5 22.60 -15.49 40.35
N LEU A 6 23.93 -15.62 40.40
CA LEU A 6 24.92 -15.57 39.32
C LEU A 6 25.28 -17.01 38.94
N LEU A 7 25.52 -17.30 37.66
CA LEU A 7 26.35 -18.39 37.11
C LEU A 7 26.61 -18.05 35.63
N SER A 8 27.77 -17.47 35.27
CA SER A 8 29.05 -18.10 34.88
C SER A 8 29.03 -18.80 33.52
N VAL A 9 29.71 -18.18 32.56
CA VAL A 9 30.04 -18.69 31.21
C VAL A 9 31.49 -19.19 31.21
N PRO A 10 31.83 -20.33 30.58
CA PRO A 10 33.20 -20.61 30.17
C PRO A 10 33.40 -20.40 28.66
N PHE A 11 34.48 -19.69 28.36
CA PHE A 11 35.17 -19.69 27.07
C PHE A 11 35.79 -21.07 26.79
N LEU A 12 35.70 -21.56 25.55
CA LEU A 12 36.68 -22.50 25.01
C LEU A 12 36.89 -22.25 23.51
N SER A 13 38.16 -22.12 23.15
CA SER A 13 38.66 -21.74 21.83
C SER A 13 39.14 -22.97 21.02
N ILE A 14 39.09 -22.82 19.69
CA ILE A 14 39.92 -23.45 18.64
C ILE A 14 39.66 -24.93 18.29
N LEU A 15 39.23 -25.18 17.05
CA LEU A 15 39.95 -26.11 16.16
C LEU A 15 39.65 -25.81 14.67
N THR A 16 40.69 -25.39 13.95
CA THR A 16 40.79 -25.35 12.49
C THR A 16 41.15 -26.72 11.95
N LEU A 17 40.39 -27.27 10.99
CA LEU A 17 40.88 -28.32 10.09
C LEU A 17 40.63 -27.91 8.64
N ALA A 18 41.72 -27.75 7.90
CA ALA A 18 41.79 -27.71 6.45
C ALA A 18 42.15 -29.10 5.91
N SER A 19 41.55 -29.49 4.80
CA SER A 19 42.01 -30.54 3.86
C SER A 19 41.33 -30.21 2.52
N ALA A 20 42.03 -29.74 1.47
CA ALA A 20 42.91 -30.47 0.54
C ALA A 20 42.13 -31.59 -0.20
N CYS A 21 42.15 -31.78 -1.53
CA CYS A 21 43.00 -31.29 -2.62
C CYS A 21 42.40 -31.71 -3.99
N THR A 22 42.67 -30.90 -5.02
CA THR A 22 43.06 -31.24 -6.42
C THR A 22 42.30 -32.24 -7.30
N SER A 23 41.90 -31.75 -8.48
CA SER A 23 41.60 -32.52 -9.70
C SER A 23 42.84 -33.10 -10.39
N PRO A 24 42.65 -34.10 -11.26
CA PRO A 24 43.37 -34.18 -12.54
C PRO A 24 42.45 -34.34 -13.76
N THR A 25 43.04 -33.99 -14.91
CA THR A 25 42.49 -33.81 -16.27
C THR A 25 42.59 -35.07 -17.16
N ASP A 26 41.98 -34.95 -18.35
CA ASP A 26 42.11 -35.73 -19.61
C ASP A 26 41.32 -37.03 -19.72
N GLY A 27 40.63 -37.38 -20.82
CA GLY A 27 40.44 -36.75 -22.13
C GLY A 27 39.86 -37.77 -23.14
N ARG A 28 39.26 -37.25 -24.23
CA ARG A 28 38.90 -37.83 -25.54
C ARG A 28 37.58 -38.60 -25.78
N ASP A 29 36.76 -37.94 -26.60
CA ASP A 29 36.14 -38.35 -27.88
C ASP A 29 35.21 -39.57 -27.95
N THR A 30 33.92 -39.32 -28.24
CA THR A 30 33.32 -39.52 -29.57
C THR A 30 31.97 -38.81 -29.68
N ALA A 31 31.76 -38.14 -30.83
CA ALA A 31 30.52 -37.52 -31.25
C ALA A 31 29.38 -38.54 -31.44
N ASP A 32 28.15 -38.17 -31.08
CA ASP A 32 27.04 -38.17 -32.05
C ASP A 32 25.81 -37.38 -31.54
N SER A 33 25.17 -36.72 -32.49
CA SER A 33 23.73 -36.42 -32.57
C SER A 33 23.06 -35.40 -31.64
N LEU A 34 22.92 -34.19 -32.19
CA LEU A 34 21.68 -33.44 -32.40
C LEU A 34 20.79 -33.01 -31.21
N ASP A 35 20.66 -31.69 -31.14
CA ASP A 35 19.44 -30.95 -30.82
C ASP A 35 18.98 -30.95 -29.35
N SER A 36 19.77 -30.29 -28.50
CA SER A 36 19.23 -29.69 -27.29
C SER A 36 18.67 -28.30 -27.64
N ALA A 37 17.43 -28.30 -28.11
CA ALA A 37 16.53 -27.18 -27.95
C ALA A 37 16.55 -26.81 -26.46
N ASN A 38 17.26 -25.72 -26.16
CA ASN A 38 17.26 -25.06 -24.88
C ASN A 38 15.88 -24.39 -24.74
N LEU A 39 14.85 -25.20 -24.52
CA LEU A 39 13.52 -24.73 -24.14
C LEU A 39 13.65 -24.21 -22.71
N GLY A 40 13.94 -22.92 -22.60
CA GLY A 40 13.89 -22.20 -21.35
C GLY A 40 12.52 -22.41 -20.71
N HIS A 41 12.48 -23.19 -19.64
CA HIS A 41 11.35 -23.20 -18.73
C HIS A 41 11.28 -21.83 -18.06
N LYS A 42 10.55 -20.91 -18.67
CA LYS A 42 10.12 -19.68 -18.00
C LYS A 42 8.99 -20.06 -17.06
N SER A 43 9.24 -19.88 -15.77
CA SER A 43 8.29 -20.00 -14.67
C SER A 43 7.00 -19.21 -14.94
N SER A 44 5.85 -19.86 -14.80
CA SER A 44 4.53 -19.25 -14.97
C SER A 44 3.68 -19.42 -13.72
N ALA A 45 3.19 -18.29 -13.18
CA ALA A 45 2.30 -18.20 -12.03
C ALA A 45 0.82 -18.12 -12.40
N ILE A 46 -0.07 -18.46 -11.44
CA ILE A 46 -1.20 -19.40 -11.68
C ILE A 46 -0.66 -20.65 -12.38
N ILE A 47 -1.06 -21.87 -12.00
CA ILE A 47 -0.39 -23.08 -12.54
C ILE A 47 -0.45 -23.05 -14.08
N ASN A 48 0.70 -22.92 -14.73
CA ASN A 48 0.85 -22.75 -16.18
C ASN A 48 0.07 -21.56 -16.80
N GLY A 49 -0.09 -20.46 -16.05
CA GLY A 49 -0.67 -19.18 -16.47
C GLY A 49 0.32 -18.21 -17.12
N SER A 50 -0.10 -16.96 -17.33
CA SER A 50 0.73 -15.88 -17.89
C SER A 50 0.73 -14.64 -17.00
N ALA A 51 1.78 -13.82 -17.06
CA ALA A 51 1.81 -12.51 -16.42
C ALA A 51 0.65 -11.65 -16.89
N ASP A 52 -0.06 -11.03 -15.96
CA ASP A 52 -1.25 -10.23 -16.23
C ASP A 52 -1.00 -8.76 -15.90
N THR A 53 -1.11 -7.89 -16.90
CA THR A 53 -0.94 -6.43 -16.74
C THR A 53 -2.19 -5.65 -17.15
N THR A 54 -3.29 -6.35 -17.43
CA THR A 54 -4.51 -5.75 -18.02
C THR A 54 -5.66 -5.63 -17.03
N HIS A 55 -5.73 -6.50 -16.01
CA HIS A 55 -6.85 -6.52 -15.05
C HIS A 55 -6.51 -5.76 -13.77
N GLN A 56 -6.29 -4.44 -13.88
CA GLN A 56 -5.84 -3.61 -12.76
C GLN A 56 -6.82 -3.53 -11.59
N ALA A 57 -8.09 -3.90 -11.76
CA ALA A 57 -9.06 -4.00 -10.67
C ALA A 57 -8.86 -5.27 -9.82
N VAL A 58 -8.06 -6.24 -10.28
CA VAL A 58 -7.74 -7.45 -9.53
C VAL A 58 -6.57 -7.16 -8.59
N VAL A 59 -6.85 -7.37 -7.31
CA VAL A 59 -6.02 -6.93 -6.19
C VAL A 59 -5.57 -8.10 -5.33
N THR A 60 -4.47 -7.93 -4.62
CA THR A 60 -4.04 -8.84 -3.55
C THR A 60 -4.66 -8.38 -2.23
N ILE A 61 -5.08 -9.32 -1.39
CA ILE A 61 -5.52 -9.10 -0.02
C ILE A 61 -4.50 -9.75 0.90
N LEU A 62 -3.91 -8.96 1.79
CA LEU A 62 -3.08 -9.49 2.87
C LEU A 62 -3.93 -9.49 4.15
N ALA A 63 -4.28 -10.68 4.61
CA ALA A 63 -4.96 -10.89 5.88
C ALA A 63 -3.98 -11.45 6.90
N GLY A 64 -4.10 -11.06 8.17
CA GLY A 64 -3.17 -11.55 9.16
C GLY A 64 -3.40 -11.07 10.58
N THR A 65 -2.81 -11.82 11.50
CA THR A 65 -2.61 -11.49 12.91
C THR A 65 -1.11 -11.50 13.22
N ALA A 66 -0.72 -11.34 14.48
CA ALA A 66 0.67 -11.55 14.87
C ALA A 66 1.14 -13.01 14.70
N GLN A 67 0.21 -13.96 14.56
CA GLN A 67 0.46 -15.40 14.53
C GLN A 67 0.26 -16.01 13.14
N GLU A 68 -0.62 -15.42 12.33
CA GLU A 68 -1.07 -16.00 11.05
C GLU A 68 -1.04 -14.95 9.94
N THR A 69 -0.74 -15.35 8.72
CA THR A 69 -0.90 -14.49 7.55
C THR A 69 -1.38 -15.31 6.37
N GLU A 70 -2.39 -14.79 5.70
CA GLU A 70 -3.01 -15.34 4.52
C GLU A 70 -2.90 -14.32 3.39
N ILE A 71 -2.60 -14.82 2.20
CA ILE A 71 -2.62 -14.05 0.97
C ILE A 71 -3.81 -14.56 0.18
N CYS A 72 -4.68 -13.66 -0.23
CA CYS A 72 -5.79 -13.92 -1.12
C CYS A 72 -5.78 -12.93 -2.28
N SER A 73 -6.67 -13.15 -3.24
CA SER A 73 -6.98 -12.24 -4.32
C SER A 73 -8.39 -11.66 -4.15
N GLY A 74 -8.69 -10.59 -4.88
CA GLY A 74 -10.00 -9.95 -4.88
C GLY A 74 -10.18 -9.08 -6.12
N THR A 75 -11.39 -8.54 -6.31
CA THR A 75 -11.68 -7.64 -7.44
C THR A 75 -12.40 -6.39 -6.96
N ILE A 76 -11.92 -5.21 -7.33
CA ILE A 76 -12.64 -3.95 -7.15
C ILE A 76 -13.84 -3.95 -8.11
N VAL A 77 -15.05 -4.06 -7.58
CA VAL A 77 -16.30 -4.18 -8.34
C VAL A 77 -17.15 -2.91 -8.32
N LYS A 78 -16.81 -1.96 -7.45
CA LYS A 78 -17.48 -0.66 -7.33
C LYS A 78 -16.56 0.35 -6.66
N VAL A 79 -16.67 1.61 -7.05
CA VAL A 79 -16.07 2.76 -6.35
C VAL A 79 -17.09 3.88 -6.19
N ASP A 80 -16.92 4.69 -5.16
CA ASP A 80 -17.58 5.96 -4.94
C ASP A 80 -16.51 7.03 -4.71
N PRO A 81 -16.09 7.75 -5.77
CA PRO A 81 -15.04 8.76 -5.67
C PRO A 81 -15.42 9.95 -4.78
N ALA A 82 -16.71 10.21 -4.55
CA ALA A 82 -17.15 11.33 -3.73
C ALA A 82 -16.94 11.06 -2.23
N THR A 83 -17.00 9.79 -1.83
CA THR A 83 -16.75 9.36 -0.44
C THR A 83 -15.40 8.66 -0.28
N HIS A 84 -14.65 8.48 -1.37
CA HIS A 84 -13.39 7.73 -1.43
C HIS A 84 -13.53 6.27 -0.94
N ILE A 85 -14.68 5.64 -1.13
CA ILE A 85 -14.94 4.25 -0.73
C ILE A 85 -14.98 3.33 -1.96
N GLY A 86 -14.21 2.24 -1.91
CA GLY A 86 -14.26 1.15 -2.88
C GLY A 86 -14.81 -0.14 -2.28
N TRP A 87 -15.31 -1.05 -3.12
CA TRP A 87 -15.77 -2.37 -2.72
C TRP A 87 -15.01 -3.45 -3.49
N VAL A 88 -14.34 -4.32 -2.74
CA VAL A 88 -13.63 -5.49 -3.24
C VAL A 88 -14.47 -6.72 -2.98
N LEU A 89 -14.83 -7.44 -4.04
CA LEU A 89 -15.42 -8.76 -3.97
C LEU A 89 -14.31 -9.80 -3.80
N THR A 90 -14.49 -10.71 -2.85
CA THR A 90 -13.53 -11.80 -2.55
C THR A 90 -14.27 -13.00 -1.95
N ALA A 91 -13.55 -14.03 -1.50
CA ALA A 91 -14.10 -15.21 -0.85
C ALA A 91 -14.33 -14.97 0.64
N ALA A 92 -15.31 -15.65 1.24
CA ALA A 92 -15.59 -15.56 2.66
C ALA A 92 -14.42 -16.05 3.51
N HIS A 93 -13.76 -17.14 3.09
CA HIS A 93 -12.63 -17.66 3.85
C HIS A 93 -11.43 -16.71 3.92
N CYS A 94 -11.24 -15.86 2.91
CA CYS A 94 -10.18 -14.84 2.88
C CYS A 94 -10.33 -13.73 3.94
N VAL A 95 -11.49 -13.65 4.59
CA VAL A 95 -11.74 -12.69 5.69
C VAL A 95 -12.03 -13.37 7.02
N ASN A 96 -11.81 -14.69 7.13
CA ASN A 96 -11.82 -15.40 8.41
C ASN A 96 -10.71 -14.88 9.33
N VAL A 97 -9.55 -14.59 8.74
CA VAL A 97 -8.51 -13.75 9.34
C VAL A 97 -8.76 -12.31 8.90
N ALA A 98 -8.62 -11.36 9.82
CA ALA A 98 -8.90 -9.96 9.50
C ALA A 98 -7.99 -9.45 8.37
N PRO A 99 -8.54 -8.97 7.24
CA PRO A 99 -7.77 -8.30 6.20
C PRO A 99 -7.10 -7.06 6.80
N GLN A 100 -5.81 -6.90 6.49
CA GLN A 100 -5.00 -5.77 6.96
C GLN A 100 -4.87 -4.70 5.89
N ILE A 101 -4.73 -5.11 4.62
CA ILE A 101 -4.53 -4.20 3.50
C ILE A 101 -4.96 -4.85 2.19
N VAL A 102 -5.43 -4.02 1.25
CA VAL A 102 -5.64 -4.38 -0.16
C VAL A 102 -4.56 -3.72 -1.00
N ILE A 103 -3.94 -4.48 -1.91
CA ILE A 103 -2.84 -4.01 -2.75
C ILE A 103 -3.22 -4.14 -4.23
N GLN A 104 -3.13 -3.03 -4.96
CA GLN A 104 -3.32 -2.96 -6.40
C GLN A 104 -1.98 -2.79 -7.12
N GLY A 105 -1.69 -3.68 -8.05
CA GLY A 105 -0.52 -3.59 -8.93
C GLY A 105 -0.27 -4.90 -9.66
N ASP A 106 0.56 -4.85 -10.69
CA ASP A 106 0.99 -6.06 -11.42
C ASP A 106 1.89 -6.96 -10.57
N ASP A 107 2.62 -6.35 -9.63
CA ASP A 107 3.45 -7.03 -8.64
C ASP A 107 3.26 -6.32 -7.28
N PHE A 108 2.65 -7.02 -6.33
CA PHE A 108 2.32 -6.44 -5.03
C PHE A 108 3.53 -6.12 -4.15
N ASN A 109 4.73 -6.57 -4.53
CA ASN A 109 5.98 -6.26 -3.83
C ASN A 109 6.70 -5.02 -4.40
N THR A 110 6.16 -4.36 -5.42
CA THR A 110 6.77 -3.17 -6.00
C THR A 110 6.42 -1.91 -5.20
N PRO A 111 7.35 -0.94 -5.06
CA PRO A 111 7.06 0.33 -4.40
C PRO A 111 5.96 1.17 -5.08
N THR A 112 5.64 0.85 -6.33
CA THR A 112 4.60 1.51 -7.13
C THR A 112 3.22 0.89 -6.95
N ALA A 113 3.11 -0.23 -6.21
CA ALA A 113 1.82 -0.82 -5.90
C ALA A 113 1.02 0.14 -5.01
N LEU A 114 -0.27 0.32 -5.33
CA LEU A 114 -1.17 1.15 -4.54
C LEU A 114 -1.71 0.32 -3.38
N HIS A 115 -1.74 0.93 -2.20
CA HIS A 115 -2.22 0.31 -0.98
C HIS A 115 -3.53 0.94 -0.56
N TYR A 116 -4.51 0.14 -0.16
CA TYR A 116 -5.78 0.62 0.35
C TYR A 116 -6.05 0.06 1.73
N ASP A 117 -6.29 0.95 2.68
CA ASP A 117 -6.68 0.61 4.04
C ASP A 117 -8.10 0.04 4.07
N ILE A 118 -8.31 -0.88 5.01
CA ILE A 118 -9.60 -1.52 5.23
C ILE A 118 -10.50 -0.60 6.05
N VAL A 119 -11.68 -0.30 5.51
CA VAL A 119 -12.76 0.38 6.23
C VAL A 119 -13.49 -0.62 7.10
N ASP A 120 -14.02 -1.67 6.47
CA ASP A 120 -14.60 -2.85 7.10
C ASP A 120 -14.79 -3.97 6.06
N TYR A 121 -15.31 -5.11 6.50
CA TYR A 121 -15.57 -6.26 5.64
C TYR A 121 -16.70 -7.11 6.22
N LEU A 122 -17.33 -7.92 5.37
CA LEU A 122 -18.33 -8.89 5.80
C LEU A 122 -18.29 -10.13 4.91
N ALA A 123 -18.14 -11.31 5.53
CA ALA A 123 -18.39 -12.59 4.90
C ALA A 123 -19.89 -12.87 4.79
N ASN A 124 -20.29 -13.62 3.76
CA ASN A 124 -21.66 -14.09 3.62
C ASN A 124 -22.03 -14.92 4.85
N PRO A 125 -23.07 -14.54 5.63
CA PRO A 125 -23.43 -15.26 6.85
C PRO A 125 -23.84 -16.71 6.65
N ASN A 126 -24.18 -17.10 5.42
CA ASN A 126 -24.52 -18.48 5.08
C ASN A 126 -23.29 -19.37 4.87
N TYR A 127 -22.09 -18.78 4.77
CA TYR A 127 -20.85 -19.54 4.64
C TYR A 127 -20.57 -20.34 5.92
N ASP A 128 -20.74 -21.66 5.87
CA ASP A 128 -20.41 -22.55 6.98
C ASP A 128 -18.89 -22.78 6.99
N GLN A 129 -18.17 -22.17 7.93
CA GLN A 129 -16.69 -22.18 8.06
C GLN A 129 -16.06 -23.58 8.30
N LYS A 130 -16.81 -24.67 8.21
CA LYS A 130 -16.34 -26.03 8.55
C LYS A 130 -15.47 -26.73 7.51
N GLY A 131 -15.20 -26.11 6.35
CA GLY A 131 -14.13 -26.53 5.44
C GLY A 131 -14.48 -27.70 4.50
N ASP A 132 -15.76 -27.98 4.29
CA ASP A 132 -16.20 -29.05 3.36
C ASP A 132 -16.31 -28.54 1.91
N ALA A 133 -16.00 -29.40 0.94
CA ALA A 133 -15.98 -29.12 -0.51
C ALA A 133 -17.36 -28.79 -1.14
N ASP A 134 -18.40 -28.62 -0.33
CA ASP A 134 -19.78 -28.27 -0.74
C ASP A 134 -20.15 -26.81 -0.37
N GLN A 135 -19.19 -25.97 0.03
CA GLN A 135 -19.45 -24.58 0.40
C GLN A 135 -19.83 -23.72 -0.81
N VAL A 136 -21.10 -23.34 -0.89
CA VAL A 136 -21.68 -22.58 -2.02
C VAL A 136 -21.71 -21.06 -1.80
N ASP A 137 -21.74 -20.60 -0.55
CA ASP A 137 -21.86 -19.18 -0.16
C ASP A 137 -20.49 -18.51 0.14
N ASP A 138 -19.37 -18.99 -0.42
CA ASP A 138 -18.01 -18.50 -0.12
C ASP A 138 -17.71 -17.12 -0.73
N PHE A 139 -18.37 -16.09 -0.22
CA PHE A 139 -18.26 -14.71 -0.68
C PHE A 139 -18.08 -13.74 0.49
N ALA A 140 -17.24 -12.73 0.28
CA ALA A 140 -17.15 -11.57 1.15
C ALA A 140 -17.05 -10.29 0.33
N VAL A 141 -17.39 -9.18 0.98
CA VAL A 141 -17.12 -7.84 0.44
C VAL A 141 -16.30 -7.08 1.46
N ILE A 142 -15.18 -6.53 1.00
CA ILE A 142 -14.31 -5.64 1.75
C ILE A 142 -14.54 -4.22 1.25
N ARG A 143 -14.76 -3.27 2.16
CA ARG A 143 -14.74 -1.84 1.85
C ARG A 143 -13.34 -1.27 2.08
N ILE A 144 -12.83 -0.59 1.07
CA ILE A 144 -11.50 0.02 1.07
C ILE A 144 -11.61 1.54 1.00
N ALA A 145 -10.65 2.25 1.61
CA ALA A 145 -10.58 3.71 1.59
C ALA A 145 -9.67 4.23 0.46
N GLY A 146 -9.81 5.49 0.07
CA GLY A 146 -8.85 6.21 -0.78
C GLY A 146 -8.97 5.95 -2.29
N VAL A 147 -10.04 5.31 -2.75
CA VAL A 147 -10.31 5.21 -4.20
C VAL A 147 -10.65 6.58 -4.79
N ASP A 148 -10.42 6.72 -6.10
CA ASP A 148 -10.73 7.90 -6.89
C ASP A 148 -11.47 7.53 -8.19
N ALA A 149 -11.73 8.53 -9.05
CA ALA A 149 -12.42 8.31 -10.32
C ALA A 149 -11.61 7.49 -11.35
N ASN A 150 -10.30 7.34 -11.16
CA ASN A 150 -9.42 6.56 -12.04
C ASN A 150 -9.18 5.14 -11.51
N THR A 151 -9.67 4.83 -10.31
CA THR A 151 -9.54 3.51 -9.72
C THR A 151 -10.30 2.49 -10.58
N PRO A 152 -9.61 1.46 -11.10
CA PRO A 152 -10.21 0.52 -12.05
C PRO A 152 -11.28 -0.34 -11.39
N VAL A 153 -12.32 -0.65 -12.14
CA VAL A 153 -13.43 -1.51 -11.72
C VAL A 153 -13.68 -2.54 -12.81
N ILE A 154 -13.91 -3.80 -12.41
CA ILE A 154 -14.53 -4.80 -13.28
C ILE A 154 -15.95 -5.02 -12.78
N PRO A 155 -16.99 -4.75 -13.59
CA PRO A 155 -18.36 -4.91 -13.17
C PRO A 155 -18.70 -6.40 -12.92
N MET A 156 -19.66 -6.63 -12.03
CA MET A 156 -20.18 -7.97 -11.79
C MET A 156 -21.20 -8.36 -12.85
N ALA A 157 -21.29 -9.65 -13.14
CA ALA A 157 -22.33 -10.17 -14.00
C ALA A 157 -23.72 -10.11 -13.33
N SER A 158 -24.74 -9.81 -14.12
CA SER A 158 -26.14 -9.94 -13.73
C SER A 158 -26.60 -11.39 -13.77
N SER A 159 -27.82 -11.67 -13.28
CA SER A 159 -28.49 -12.94 -13.51
C SER A 159 -29.57 -12.78 -14.60
N PRO A 160 -29.60 -13.62 -15.66
CA PRO A 160 -28.60 -14.63 -16.01
C PRO A 160 -27.28 -14.01 -16.51
N ASP A 161 -26.16 -14.71 -16.30
CA ASP A 161 -24.81 -14.27 -16.70
C ASP A 161 -24.31 -14.91 -18.03
N GLY A 162 -25.12 -15.79 -18.64
CA GLY A 162 -24.78 -16.48 -19.89
C GLY A 162 -23.72 -17.57 -19.78
N LEU A 163 -23.24 -17.88 -18.56
CA LEU A 163 -22.21 -18.88 -18.32
C LEU A 163 -22.79 -20.30 -18.27
N GLY A 164 -22.06 -21.27 -18.85
CA GLY A 164 -22.42 -22.68 -18.85
C GLY A 164 -21.26 -23.57 -19.32
N PRO A 165 -21.44 -24.90 -19.36
CA PRO A 165 -20.38 -25.83 -19.75
C PRO A 165 -19.84 -25.54 -21.15
N GLY A 166 -18.53 -25.68 -21.32
CA GLY A 166 -17.81 -25.42 -22.57
C GLY A 166 -17.48 -23.95 -22.82
N LYS A 167 -17.97 -23.00 -22.01
CA LYS A 167 -17.56 -21.60 -22.09
C LYS A 167 -16.15 -21.42 -21.54
N THR A 168 -15.41 -20.50 -22.14
CA THR A 168 -14.08 -20.11 -21.68
C THR A 168 -14.19 -18.91 -20.76
N ILE A 169 -13.53 -18.98 -19.61
CA ILE A 169 -13.34 -17.89 -18.66
C ILE A 169 -11.86 -17.54 -18.57
N THR A 170 -11.57 -16.33 -18.07
CA THR A 170 -10.22 -15.95 -17.64
C THR A 170 -10.19 -15.92 -16.11
N ALA A 171 -9.45 -16.84 -15.50
CA ALA A 171 -9.17 -16.83 -14.07
C ALA A 171 -7.97 -15.91 -13.81
N VAL A 172 -8.05 -15.01 -12.81
CA VAL A 172 -7.02 -14.02 -12.50
C VAL A 172 -6.72 -14.00 -11.00
N GLY A 173 -5.44 -13.92 -10.62
CA GLY A 173 -5.05 -13.94 -9.20
C GLY A 173 -3.55 -13.80 -8.97
N PHE A 174 -3.16 -13.83 -7.69
CA PHE A 174 -1.78 -13.70 -7.21
C PHE A 174 -1.25 -14.96 -6.53
N GLY A 175 -1.98 -16.07 -6.64
CA GLY A 175 -1.65 -17.34 -6.02
C GLY A 175 -0.39 -17.98 -6.55
N ARG A 176 -0.13 -19.16 -6.01
CA ARG A 176 1.08 -19.94 -6.29
C ARG A 176 1.15 -20.36 -7.77
N THR A 177 2.38 -20.59 -8.21
CA THR A 177 2.82 -20.95 -9.56
C THR A 177 3.21 -22.42 -9.68
N THR A 178 3.43 -23.02 -8.52
CA THR A 178 3.91 -24.37 -8.34
C THR A 178 2.86 -25.16 -7.57
N LEU A 179 2.77 -26.46 -7.86
CA LEU A 179 1.89 -27.36 -7.14
C LEU A 179 2.23 -27.35 -5.65
N ILE A 180 1.23 -27.60 -4.80
CA ILE A 180 1.33 -27.47 -3.34
C ILE A 180 2.47 -28.34 -2.81
N ASN A 181 2.56 -29.58 -3.30
CA ASN A 181 3.50 -30.61 -2.88
C ASN A 181 4.74 -30.73 -3.79
N SER A 182 5.01 -29.73 -4.62
CA SER A 182 6.18 -29.72 -5.52
C SER A 182 7.54 -29.67 -4.80
N GLY A 183 7.55 -29.44 -3.48
CA GLY A 183 8.78 -29.22 -2.69
C GLY A 183 9.49 -27.89 -2.99
N SER A 184 8.96 -27.10 -3.92
CA SER A 184 9.51 -25.79 -4.30
C SER A 184 8.88 -24.68 -3.45
N GLN A 185 9.71 -23.76 -2.95
CA GLN A 185 9.19 -22.54 -2.34
C GLN A 185 8.58 -21.65 -3.43
N ASP A 186 7.29 -21.37 -3.31
CA ASP A 186 6.63 -20.43 -4.18
C ASP A 186 6.83 -19.00 -3.67
N THR A 187 7.27 -18.11 -4.55
CA THR A 187 7.57 -16.72 -4.20
C THR A 187 6.81 -15.74 -5.10
N ASN A 188 5.73 -16.18 -5.74
CA ASN A 188 4.97 -15.31 -6.63
C ASN A 188 4.47 -14.06 -5.93
N THR A 189 4.63 -12.95 -6.62
CA THR A 189 4.09 -11.65 -6.24
C THR A 189 3.37 -10.98 -7.40
N ILE A 190 3.48 -11.59 -8.59
CA ILE A 190 3.01 -11.04 -9.85
C ILE A 190 1.58 -11.52 -10.08
N ARG A 191 0.69 -10.64 -10.53
CA ARG A 191 -0.66 -10.98 -10.98
C ARG A 191 -0.60 -11.85 -12.22
N ARG A 192 -1.47 -12.84 -12.29
CA ARG A 192 -1.47 -13.82 -13.36
C ARG A 192 -2.86 -14.10 -13.84
N SER A 193 -2.93 -14.57 -15.08
CA SER A 193 -4.18 -15.02 -15.67
C SER A 193 -4.01 -16.32 -16.45
N VAL A 194 -5.09 -17.08 -16.52
CA VAL A 194 -5.18 -18.30 -17.32
C VAL A 194 -6.57 -18.46 -17.88
N LYS A 195 -6.66 -18.97 -19.12
CA LYS A 195 -7.95 -19.34 -19.70
C LYS A 195 -8.32 -20.76 -19.28
N LEU A 196 -9.54 -20.92 -18.77
CA LEU A 196 -10.10 -22.20 -18.33
C LEU A 196 -11.44 -22.44 -19.04
N THR A 197 -11.77 -23.70 -19.24
CA THR A 197 -13.06 -24.10 -19.81
C THR A 197 -13.96 -24.60 -18.68
N VAL A 198 -15.14 -24.01 -18.55
CA VAL A 198 -16.15 -24.45 -17.59
C VAL A 198 -16.55 -25.88 -17.91
N LYS A 199 -16.36 -26.77 -16.93
CA LYS A 199 -16.71 -28.19 -17.03
C LYS A 199 -18.14 -28.43 -16.58
N GLU A 200 -18.48 -27.93 -15.40
CA GLU A 200 -19.83 -28.00 -14.83
C GLU A 200 -20.24 -26.62 -14.32
N SER A 201 -21.55 -26.36 -14.32
CA SER A 201 -22.11 -25.12 -13.80
C SER A 201 -23.46 -25.39 -13.14
N SER A 202 -23.67 -24.82 -11.96
CA SER A 202 -24.94 -24.78 -11.24
C SER A 202 -25.38 -23.32 -11.04
N GLN A 203 -26.48 -23.10 -10.32
CA GLN A 203 -26.86 -21.73 -9.93
C GLN A 203 -25.84 -21.08 -9.00
N MET A 204 -25.12 -21.87 -8.20
CA MET A 204 -24.26 -21.36 -7.14
C MET A 204 -22.76 -21.49 -7.42
N GLN A 205 -22.35 -22.36 -8.34
CA GLN A 205 -20.94 -22.66 -8.56
C GLN A 205 -20.64 -22.99 -10.02
N ILE A 206 -19.37 -22.85 -10.38
CA ILE A 206 -18.78 -23.44 -11.58
C ILE A 206 -17.56 -24.27 -11.21
N SER A 207 -17.25 -25.27 -12.03
CA SER A 207 -16.02 -26.04 -11.88
C SER A 207 -15.28 -26.18 -13.21
N TYR A 208 -13.97 -26.43 -13.11
CA TYR A 208 -13.09 -26.63 -14.25
C TYR A 208 -11.98 -27.64 -13.93
N ASP A 209 -11.46 -28.27 -14.97
CA ASP A 209 -10.33 -29.21 -14.89
C ASP A 209 -9.02 -28.42 -14.83
N MET A 210 -8.18 -28.73 -13.83
CA MET A 210 -6.89 -28.07 -13.60
C MET A 210 -5.68 -28.98 -13.84
N SER A 211 -5.87 -30.16 -14.44
CA SER A 211 -4.79 -31.12 -14.70
C SER A 211 -3.63 -30.54 -15.50
N ALA A 212 -3.89 -29.57 -16.38
CA ALA A 212 -2.87 -28.91 -17.18
C ALA A 212 -2.52 -27.50 -16.70
N ARG A 213 -3.48 -26.77 -16.11
CA ARG A 213 -3.35 -25.36 -15.73
C ARG A 213 -4.52 -24.96 -14.84
N GLY A 214 -4.36 -24.02 -13.92
CA GLY A 214 -5.46 -23.62 -13.05
C GLY A 214 -5.05 -22.80 -11.85
N ILE A 215 -6.05 -22.47 -11.06
CA ILE A 215 -5.93 -21.68 -9.84
C ILE A 215 -5.27 -22.51 -8.73
N CYS A 216 -4.71 -21.85 -7.73
CA CYS A 216 -4.12 -22.49 -6.57
C CYS A 216 -4.24 -21.60 -5.32
N GLN A 217 -3.60 -22.02 -4.23
CA GLN A 217 -3.55 -21.29 -2.97
C GLN A 217 -3.09 -19.85 -3.21
N GLY A 218 -3.84 -18.90 -2.66
CA GLY A 218 -3.64 -17.46 -2.84
C GLY A 218 -4.40 -16.82 -4.01
N ASP A 219 -4.91 -17.62 -4.95
CA ASP A 219 -5.87 -17.14 -5.96
C ASP A 219 -7.29 -17.04 -5.38
N SER A 220 -7.54 -17.66 -4.23
CA SER A 220 -8.79 -17.54 -3.47
C SER A 220 -9.32 -16.11 -3.43
N GLY A 221 -10.61 -15.95 -3.74
CA GLY A 221 -11.26 -14.65 -3.82
C GLY A 221 -11.03 -13.87 -5.12
N GLY A 222 -10.09 -14.30 -5.97
CA GLY A 222 -9.88 -13.74 -7.31
C GLY A 222 -11.09 -13.98 -8.23
N PRO A 223 -11.20 -13.26 -9.36
CA PRO A 223 -12.34 -13.39 -10.25
C PRO A 223 -12.11 -14.43 -11.34
N ASP A 224 -13.17 -15.19 -11.64
CA ASP A 224 -13.36 -15.71 -12.98
C ASP A 224 -14.10 -14.68 -13.81
N LEU A 225 -13.51 -14.36 -14.96
CA LEU A 225 -13.97 -13.33 -15.87
C LEU A 225 -14.58 -13.95 -17.12
N TYR A 226 -15.72 -13.43 -17.55
CA TYR A 226 -16.37 -13.82 -18.80
C TYR A 226 -16.80 -12.57 -19.58
N ASP A 227 -16.48 -12.55 -20.86
CA ASP A 227 -16.96 -11.54 -21.79
C ASP A 227 -18.13 -12.12 -22.61
N ASP A 228 -19.32 -11.55 -22.37
CA ASP A 228 -20.56 -11.90 -23.07
C ASP A 228 -20.77 -11.09 -24.36
N GLY A 229 -19.78 -10.29 -24.77
CA GLY A 229 -19.83 -9.36 -25.90
C GLY A 229 -20.25 -7.94 -25.50
N SER A 230 -20.69 -7.71 -24.26
CA SER A 230 -20.94 -6.38 -23.70
C SER A 230 -19.79 -5.85 -22.84
N GLY A 231 -18.71 -6.61 -22.74
CA GLY A 231 -17.56 -6.33 -21.88
C GLY A 231 -17.36 -7.42 -20.85
N GLU A 232 -16.12 -7.54 -20.40
CA GLU A 232 -15.71 -8.52 -19.40
C GLU A 232 -16.33 -8.23 -18.03
N LYS A 233 -16.83 -9.27 -17.37
CA LYS A 233 -17.51 -9.19 -16.07
C LYS A 233 -17.00 -10.25 -15.12
N VAL A 234 -17.04 -9.96 -13.82
CA VAL A 234 -16.86 -10.96 -12.76
C VAL A 234 -18.07 -11.88 -12.73
N VAL A 235 -17.90 -13.14 -13.14
CA VAL A 235 -18.97 -14.16 -13.16
C VAL A 235 -18.88 -15.14 -12.01
N ALA A 236 -17.67 -15.38 -11.48
CA ALA A 236 -17.46 -16.23 -10.32
C ALA A 236 -16.25 -15.77 -9.49
N VAL A 237 -16.15 -16.26 -8.27
CA VAL A 237 -15.09 -15.97 -7.29
C VAL A 237 -14.40 -17.27 -6.91
N HIS A 238 -13.07 -17.30 -6.99
CA HIS A 238 -12.27 -18.49 -6.70
C HIS A 238 -12.48 -18.95 -5.26
N SER A 239 -12.87 -20.20 -5.04
CA SER A 239 -13.20 -20.70 -3.70
C SER A 239 -12.23 -21.79 -3.26
N PHE A 240 -12.24 -22.96 -3.90
CA PHE A 240 -11.40 -24.07 -3.48
C PHE A 240 -10.88 -24.90 -4.65
N VAL A 241 -9.89 -25.73 -4.34
CA VAL A 241 -9.27 -26.67 -5.27
C VAL A 241 -9.27 -28.07 -4.66
N ALA A 242 -9.41 -29.09 -5.50
CA ALA A 242 -9.20 -30.47 -5.13
C ALA A 242 -7.80 -30.94 -5.59
N GLY A 243 -7.17 -31.77 -4.76
CA GLY A 243 -5.84 -32.32 -5.05
C GLY A 243 -4.72 -31.28 -4.87
N ASP A 244 -3.68 -31.39 -5.69
CA ASP A 244 -2.43 -30.63 -5.55
C ASP A 244 -2.43 -29.31 -6.36
N CYS A 245 -3.61 -28.70 -6.57
CA CYS A 245 -3.87 -27.71 -7.63
C CYS A 245 -3.75 -28.28 -9.06
N ASN A 246 -4.00 -29.59 -9.22
CA ASN A 246 -3.99 -30.30 -10.51
C ASN A 246 -5.23 -31.19 -10.71
N GLY A 247 -6.23 -31.07 -9.84
CA GLY A 247 -7.49 -31.80 -9.92
C GLY A 247 -8.59 -30.93 -10.50
N MET A 248 -9.56 -30.60 -9.67
CA MET A 248 -10.70 -29.74 -10.01
C MET A 248 -10.56 -28.40 -9.28
N GLY A 249 -10.86 -27.30 -9.95
CA GLY A 249 -11.07 -26.00 -9.33
C GLY A 249 -12.54 -25.66 -9.29
N VAL A 250 -12.98 -24.99 -8.23
CA VAL A 250 -14.36 -24.57 -8.02
C VAL A 250 -14.41 -23.11 -7.61
N SER A 251 -15.33 -22.38 -8.23
CA SER A 251 -15.60 -20.98 -7.95
C SER A 251 -17.09 -20.78 -7.63
N GLY A 252 -17.39 -19.94 -6.65
CA GLY A 252 -18.74 -19.50 -6.35
C GLY A 252 -19.26 -18.57 -7.44
N ARG A 253 -20.48 -18.79 -7.93
CA ARG A 253 -21.07 -18.04 -9.05
C ARG A 253 -21.74 -16.77 -8.54
N VAL A 254 -21.30 -15.61 -9.04
CA VAL A 254 -21.79 -14.29 -8.61
C VAL A 254 -23.30 -14.15 -8.77
N SER A 255 -23.86 -14.68 -9.85
CA SER A 255 -25.30 -14.60 -10.13
C SER A 255 -26.18 -15.34 -9.10
N GLY A 256 -25.61 -16.30 -8.37
CA GLY A 256 -26.28 -16.98 -7.24
C GLY A 256 -26.33 -16.16 -5.95
N GLU A 257 -25.43 -15.18 -5.81
CA GLU A 257 -25.19 -14.46 -4.55
C GLU A 257 -25.50 -12.95 -4.60
N LEU A 258 -26.15 -12.51 -5.68
CA LEU A 258 -26.47 -11.09 -5.90
C LEU A 258 -27.24 -10.46 -4.75
N THR A 259 -28.06 -11.22 -4.00
CA THR A 259 -28.79 -10.69 -2.84
C THR A 259 -27.83 -10.24 -1.74
N PHE A 260 -26.86 -11.08 -1.36
CA PHE A 260 -25.85 -10.73 -0.37
C PHE A 260 -24.95 -9.60 -0.89
N ILE A 261 -24.43 -9.76 -2.11
CA ILE A 261 -23.44 -8.84 -2.68
C ILE A 261 -24.05 -7.44 -2.85
N ASN A 262 -25.22 -7.32 -3.50
CA ASN A 262 -25.86 -6.03 -3.71
C ASN A 262 -26.24 -5.33 -2.40
N LYS A 263 -26.60 -6.09 -1.35
CA LYS A 263 -26.81 -5.53 -0.01
C LYS A 263 -25.54 -4.88 0.55
N GLN A 264 -24.37 -5.48 0.34
CA GLN A 264 -23.09 -4.88 0.76
C GLN A 264 -22.71 -3.67 -0.09
N LEU A 265 -22.90 -3.76 -1.42
CA LEU A 265 -22.61 -2.66 -2.34
C LEU A 265 -23.53 -1.46 -2.11
N GLY A 266 -24.74 -1.68 -1.58
CA GLY A 266 -25.70 -0.64 -1.22
C GLY A 266 -25.49 0.01 0.16
N LYS A 267 -24.51 -0.44 0.95
CA LYS A 267 -24.22 0.17 2.26
C LYS A 267 -23.71 1.61 2.07
N ALA A 268 -24.27 2.53 2.85
CA ALA A 268 -23.79 3.90 2.92
C ALA A 268 -22.33 3.95 3.39
N ALA A 269 -21.58 4.94 2.90
CA ALA A 269 -20.24 5.24 3.41
C ALA A 269 -20.31 5.52 4.92
N PRO A 270 -19.27 5.16 5.70
CA PRO A 270 -19.20 5.52 7.11
C PRO A 270 -19.22 7.05 7.28
N ALA A 271 -19.64 7.51 8.46
CA ALA A 271 -19.60 8.93 8.79
C ALA A 271 -18.15 9.46 8.77
N ALA A 272 -17.99 10.71 8.37
CA ALA A 272 -16.70 11.40 8.42
C ALA A 272 -16.14 11.40 9.85
N SER A 273 -14.86 11.07 9.97
CA SER A 273 -14.13 11.02 11.24
C SER A 273 -12.64 11.15 10.95
N CYS A 274 -11.85 11.52 11.95
CA CYS A 274 -10.39 11.55 11.83
C CYS A 274 -9.82 10.17 11.42
N ASP A 275 -10.38 9.06 11.93
CA ASP A 275 -9.96 7.69 11.54
C ASP A 275 -10.21 7.42 10.06
N LEU A 276 -11.43 7.70 9.58
CA LEU A 276 -11.77 7.51 8.17
C LEU A 276 -10.93 8.41 7.26
N CYS A 277 -10.76 9.69 7.62
CA CYS A 277 -9.93 10.60 6.83
C CYS A 277 -8.48 10.11 6.80
N THR A 278 -7.93 9.63 7.92
CA THR A 278 -6.58 9.07 7.98
C THR A 278 -6.44 7.89 7.03
N LYS A 279 -7.40 6.95 7.03
CA LYS A 279 -7.40 5.81 6.10
C LYS A 279 -7.45 6.26 4.65
N VAL A 280 -8.34 7.20 4.32
CA VAL A 280 -8.45 7.77 2.97
C VAL A 280 -7.12 8.39 2.55
N ALA A 281 -6.58 9.31 3.35
CA ALA A 281 -5.38 10.07 3.02
C ALA A 281 -4.14 9.19 2.81
N ASN A 282 -4.04 8.05 3.53
CA ASN A 282 -2.94 7.09 3.42
C ASN A 282 -3.18 5.97 2.39
N SER A 283 -4.27 6.03 1.64
CA SER A 283 -4.63 4.99 0.68
C SER A 283 -4.58 5.46 -0.78
N GLY A 284 -4.44 4.51 -1.70
CA GLY A 284 -4.50 4.73 -3.14
C GLY A 284 -3.53 5.79 -3.62
N THR A 285 -4.08 6.79 -4.29
CA THR A 285 -3.39 7.95 -4.85
C THR A 285 -3.56 9.22 -3.98
N GLN A 286 -4.13 9.08 -2.77
CA GLN A 286 -4.45 10.23 -1.92
C GLN A 286 -3.20 10.90 -1.35
N THR A 287 -3.37 12.09 -0.79
CA THR A 287 -2.27 13.02 -0.46
C THR A 287 -1.11 12.40 0.33
N CYS A 288 -1.37 11.64 1.39
CA CYS A 288 -0.31 11.05 2.21
C CYS A 288 0.30 9.81 1.55
N ALA A 289 -0.51 8.99 0.87
CA ALA A 289 -0.03 7.89 0.05
C ALA A 289 0.91 8.37 -1.06
N ALA A 290 0.58 9.48 -1.72
CA ALA A 290 1.40 10.07 -2.77
C ALA A 290 2.75 10.56 -2.25
N LEU A 291 2.79 11.19 -1.06
CA LEU A 291 4.06 11.55 -0.40
C LEU A 291 4.90 10.31 -0.09
N GLN A 292 4.26 9.24 0.35
CA GLN A 292 4.94 7.97 0.61
C GLN A 292 5.53 7.36 -0.67
N SER A 293 4.75 7.29 -1.75
CA SER A 293 5.24 6.78 -3.04
C SER A 293 6.39 7.63 -3.58
N ALA A 294 6.31 8.97 -3.45
CA ALA A 294 7.39 9.87 -3.84
C ALA A 294 8.68 9.62 -3.04
N CYS A 295 8.57 9.43 -1.72
CA CYS A 295 9.71 9.07 -0.87
C CYS A 295 10.33 7.72 -1.27
N LEU A 296 9.51 6.70 -1.53
CA LEU A 296 10.02 5.37 -1.91
C LEU A 296 10.67 5.37 -3.30
N ALA A 297 10.30 6.31 -4.18
CA ALA A 297 10.94 6.52 -5.47
C ALA A 297 12.25 7.33 -5.37
N ASP A 298 12.44 8.10 -4.30
CA ASP A 298 13.66 8.86 -4.02
C ASP A 298 14.73 7.98 -3.36
N ALA A 299 15.98 8.06 -3.83
CA ALA A 299 17.05 7.20 -3.36
C ALA A 299 17.46 7.48 -1.90
N ASP A 300 17.48 8.75 -1.47
CA ASP A 300 17.86 9.10 -0.11
C ASP A 300 16.73 8.80 0.87
N CYS A 301 15.48 9.10 0.50
CA CYS A 301 14.33 8.82 1.34
C CYS A 301 14.06 7.31 1.50
N SER A 302 14.09 6.54 0.41
CA SER A 302 13.97 5.08 0.48
C SER A 302 15.10 4.45 1.31
N ALA A 303 16.34 4.93 1.18
CA ALA A 303 17.46 4.43 1.98
C ALA A 303 17.36 4.82 3.47
N LEU A 304 16.83 6.00 3.79
CA LEU A 304 16.49 6.39 5.15
C LEU A 304 15.41 5.46 5.73
N TYR A 305 14.33 5.23 4.98
CA TYR A 305 13.24 4.34 5.37
C TYR A 305 13.76 2.91 5.66
N GLU A 306 14.60 2.37 4.79
CA GLU A 306 15.25 1.08 5.00
C GLU A 306 16.15 1.05 6.25
N CYS A 307 16.86 2.15 6.53
CA CYS A 307 17.71 2.25 7.71
C CYS A 307 16.87 2.23 9.01
N LEU A 308 15.75 2.96 9.03
CA LEU A 308 14.81 3.00 10.16
C LEU A 308 14.18 1.62 10.43
N SER A 309 13.75 0.91 9.38
CA SER A 309 13.13 -0.40 9.52
C SER A 309 14.06 -1.48 10.09
N LYS A 310 15.37 -1.39 9.84
CA LYS A 310 16.37 -2.37 10.31
C LYS A 310 16.77 -2.17 11.77
N THR A 311 16.51 -1.00 12.35
CA THR A 311 17.10 -0.56 13.62
C THR A 311 16.11 -0.54 14.79
N GLY A 312 14.79 -0.66 14.52
CA GLY A 312 13.79 -1.09 15.51
C GLY A 312 13.61 -0.22 16.75
N GLY A 313 13.89 1.09 16.71
CA GLY A 313 13.76 2.01 17.85
C GLY A 313 13.81 3.51 17.49
N LEU A 314 13.91 4.41 18.50
CA LEU A 314 13.86 5.89 18.33
C LEU A 314 15.24 6.59 18.17
N ASN A 315 16.31 6.05 18.75
CA ASN A 315 17.70 6.47 18.48
C ASN A 315 18.20 6.40 17.01
N PRO A 316 17.65 5.55 16.12
CA PRO A 316 18.11 5.41 14.74
C PRO A 316 17.86 6.60 13.82
N LEU A 317 16.85 7.46 14.08
CA LEU A 317 16.54 8.55 13.15
C LEU A 317 17.72 9.49 12.98
N LYS A 318 18.37 9.89 14.07
CA LYS A 318 19.55 10.77 14.01
C LYS A 318 20.70 10.12 13.24
N THR A 319 20.96 8.83 13.46
CA THR A 319 22.04 8.10 12.79
C THR A 319 21.74 7.89 11.31
N CYS A 320 20.51 7.52 10.97
CA CYS A 320 20.09 7.28 9.60
C CYS A 320 19.97 8.59 8.81
N ALA A 321 19.40 9.65 9.40
CA ALA A 321 19.29 10.96 8.77
C ALA A 321 20.67 11.61 8.55
N ALA A 322 21.66 11.36 9.41
CA ALA A 322 23.03 11.81 9.15
C ALA A 322 23.65 11.15 7.90
N LYS A 323 23.20 9.93 7.54
CA LYS A 323 23.64 9.22 6.34
C LYS A 323 22.82 9.60 5.10
N TYR A 324 21.56 9.95 5.30
CA TYR A 324 20.57 10.25 4.25
C TYR A 324 19.84 11.57 4.57
N PRO A 325 20.54 12.71 4.57
CA PRO A 325 20.00 13.97 5.09
C PRO A 325 18.81 14.49 4.27
N LYS A 326 18.80 14.24 2.95
CA LYS A 326 17.69 14.61 2.07
C LYS A 326 16.45 13.73 2.26
N GLY A 327 16.55 12.58 2.95
CA GLY A 327 15.39 11.74 3.27
C GLY A 327 14.55 12.27 4.44
N GLU A 328 15.13 13.10 5.32
CA GLU A 328 14.50 13.43 6.60
C GLU A 328 13.22 14.26 6.45
N GLY A 329 13.23 15.27 5.58
CA GLY A 329 12.07 16.10 5.29
C GLY A 329 10.90 15.29 4.76
N PRO A 330 11.05 14.54 3.65
CA PRO A 330 9.97 13.73 3.10
C PRO A 330 9.43 12.69 4.10
N ILE A 331 10.26 12.07 4.94
CA ILE A 331 9.78 11.20 6.03
C ILE A 331 8.94 12.00 7.04
N ASN A 332 9.36 13.21 7.43
CA ASN A 332 8.56 14.04 8.33
C ASN A 332 7.22 14.47 7.70
N ALA A 333 7.24 14.81 6.40
CA ALA A 333 6.03 15.14 5.65
C ALA A 333 5.04 13.97 5.64
N ILE A 334 5.49 12.74 5.42
CA ILE A 334 4.64 11.54 5.48
C ILE A 334 4.04 11.38 6.89
N MET A 335 4.89 11.47 7.92
CA MET A 335 4.49 11.25 9.31
C MET A 335 3.47 12.26 9.83
N THR A 336 3.52 13.49 9.32
CA THR A 336 2.66 14.59 9.76
C THR A 336 1.51 14.89 8.81
N CYS A 337 1.51 14.31 7.61
CA CYS A 337 0.59 14.62 6.52
C CYS A 337 -0.90 14.60 6.92
N THR A 338 -1.33 13.59 7.68
CA THR A 338 -2.72 13.53 8.17
C THR A 338 -3.10 14.80 8.93
N CYS A 339 -2.19 15.34 9.72
CA CYS A 339 -2.46 16.41 10.66
C CYS A 339 -2.31 17.82 10.09
N ASN A 340 -1.43 18.00 9.11
CA ASN A 340 -1.11 19.32 8.56
C ASN A 340 -1.40 19.48 7.06
N ARG A 341 -1.87 18.42 6.38
CA ARG A 341 -2.25 18.48 4.97
C ARG A 341 -3.64 17.94 4.70
N ALA A 342 -3.90 16.68 5.06
CA ALA A 342 -5.04 15.95 4.51
C ALA A 342 -6.30 16.00 5.39
N CYS A 343 -6.16 15.94 6.71
CA CYS A 343 -7.28 15.76 7.65
C CYS A 343 -7.31 16.84 8.74
N VAL A 344 -6.90 18.06 8.38
CA VAL A 344 -6.73 19.16 9.33
C VAL A 344 -8.05 19.47 10.05
N ASP A 345 -9.17 19.48 9.33
CA ASP A 345 -10.48 19.82 9.88
C ASP A 345 -11.08 18.67 10.70
N GLU A 346 -10.88 17.42 10.27
CA GLU A 346 -11.40 16.23 10.96
C GLU A 346 -10.59 15.87 12.21
N CYS A 347 -9.29 16.17 12.22
CA CYS A 347 -8.36 15.79 13.29
C CYS A 347 -7.93 16.98 14.19
N GLY A 348 -8.10 18.22 13.73
CA GLY A 348 -7.76 19.45 14.44
C GLY A 348 -8.75 19.74 15.58
N GLY A 349 -8.23 19.93 16.80
CA GLY A 349 -9.04 20.39 17.94
C GLY A 349 -9.44 19.33 18.96
N THR A 350 -9.07 18.06 18.78
CA THR A 350 -9.17 17.09 19.88
C THR A 350 -7.83 17.01 20.60
N SER A 351 -7.81 17.33 21.91
CA SER A 351 -6.66 17.09 22.81
C SER A 351 -6.34 15.60 23.02
N GLN A 352 -6.93 14.74 22.19
CA GLN A 352 -6.85 13.29 22.15
C GLN A 352 -6.41 12.77 20.76
N SER A 353 -6.20 13.64 19.75
CA SER A 353 -5.75 13.18 18.42
C SER A 353 -4.23 12.95 18.39
N ALA A 354 -3.82 12.02 17.51
CA ALA A 354 -2.43 11.81 17.12
C ALA A 354 -1.74 13.07 16.53
N CYS A 355 -2.49 14.16 16.33
CA CYS A 355 -2.03 15.42 15.76
C CYS A 355 -1.60 16.46 16.80
N ALA A 356 -1.69 16.16 18.10
CA ALA A 356 -1.24 17.05 19.14
C ALA A 356 0.27 17.36 19.01
N GLY A 357 0.61 18.64 18.84
CA GLY A 357 2.00 19.09 18.71
C GLY A 357 2.60 18.97 17.30
N VAL A 358 1.82 18.53 16.30
CA VAL A 358 2.24 18.60 14.90
C VAL A 358 2.18 20.06 14.43
N PRO A 359 3.27 20.64 13.90
CA PRO A 359 3.22 21.99 13.36
C PRO A 359 2.27 22.08 12.16
N ALA A 360 1.44 23.13 12.14
CA ALA A 360 0.42 23.32 11.11
C ALA A 360 1.02 23.44 9.70
N CYS A 361 2.26 23.90 9.58
CA CYS A 361 2.95 24.10 8.31
C CYS A 361 4.17 23.17 8.15
N GLY A 362 4.10 21.97 8.74
CA GLY A 362 5.12 20.93 8.60
C GLY A 362 6.26 21.09 9.57
N TYR A 363 7.26 21.88 9.19
CA TYR A 363 8.48 22.05 9.96
C TYR A 363 8.41 23.23 10.95
N ASP A 364 8.83 22.99 12.19
CA ASP A 364 8.95 24.02 13.22
C ASP A 364 10.15 24.94 12.93
N LEU A 365 9.86 26.09 12.32
CA LEU A 365 10.86 27.13 12.01
C LEU A 365 11.35 27.89 13.24
N SER A 366 10.78 27.71 14.43
CA SER A 366 11.16 28.49 15.61
C SER A 366 12.65 28.34 15.99
N LYS A 367 13.32 27.28 15.53
CA LYS A 367 14.76 27.07 15.76
C LYS A 367 15.65 27.84 14.78
N GLN A 368 15.14 28.15 13.59
CA GLN A 368 15.86 28.83 12.51
C GLN A 368 15.52 30.32 12.45
N ALA A 369 14.24 30.63 12.67
CA ALA A 369 13.66 31.95 12.54
C ALA A 369 12.66 32.20 13.67
N PRO A 370 13.14 32.32 14.93
CA PRO A 370 12.28 32.47 16.09
C PRO A 370 11.46 33.76 16.06
N GLY A 371 10.25 33.71 16.63
CA GLY A 371 9.45 34.89 16.93
C GLY A 371 8.54 35.34 15.78
N GLU A 372 8.71 36.59 15.35
CA GLU A 372 7.80 37.21 14.37
C GLU A 372 7.92 36.57 12.98
N CYS A 373 9.11 36.11 12.59
CA CYS A 373 9.30 35.46 11.30
C CYS A 373 8.55 34.12 11.19
N SER A 374 8.68 33.22 12.18
CA SER A 374 7.97 31.94 12.17
C SER A 374 6.46 32.16 12.15
N THR A 375 5.97 33.11 12.97
CA THR A 375 4.54 33.47 13.02
C THR A 375 4.04 33.97 11.66
N CYS A 376 4.79 34.88 11.02
CA CYS A 376 4.42 35.39 9.71
C CYS A 376 4.46 34.27 8.65
N SER A 377 5.54 33.50 8.59
CA SER A 377 5.73 32.45 7.59
C SER A 377 4.67 31.36 7.70
N GLU A 378 4.31 30.93 8.91
CA GLU A 378 3.22 29.98 9.13
C GLU A 378 1.86 30.54 8.67
N SER A 379 1.64 31.85 8.83
CA SER A 379 0.38 32.48 8.41
C SER A 379 0.28 32.75 6.91
N ALA A 380 1.39 33.05 6.24
CA ALA A 380 1.41 33.61 4.89
C ALA A 380 2.07 32.70 3.83
N CYS A 381 2.89 31.73 4.26
CA CYS A 381 3.71 30.86 3.41
C CYS A 381 3.58 29.37 3.79
N CYS A 382 2.48 28.99 4.44
CA CYS A 382 2.29 27.64 4.97
C CYS A 382 2.41 26.55 3.91
N GLN A 383 1.86 26.78 2.71
CA GLN A 383 1.91 25.82 1.61
C GLN A 383 3.35 25.63 1.11
N GLU A 384 4.11 26.72 0.94
CA GLU A 384 5.50 26.66 0.53
C GLU A 384 6.38 25.97 1.58
N MET A 385 6.07 26.15 2.88
CA MET A 385 6.74 25.43 3.97
C MET A 385 6.45 23.93 3.91
N LEU A 386 5.19 23.55 3.71
CA LEU A 386 4.78 22.16 3.51
C LEU A 386 5.47 21.57 2.26
N ASP A 387 5.46 22.26 1.13
CA ASP A 387 6.13 21.78 -0.08
C ASP A 387 7.64 21.60 0.15
N CYS A 388 8.28 22.55 0.84
CA CYS A 388 9.69 22.48 1.19
C CYS A 388 10.01 21.31 2.13
N GLU A 389 9.13 20.99 3.08
CA GLU A 389 9.28 19.83 3.94
C GLU A 389 9.25 18.52 3.14
N ALA A 390 8.36 18.42 2.15
CA ALA A 390 8.24 17.25 1.28
C ALA A 390 9.38 17.12 0.26
N ASP A 391 10.18 18.18 0.06
CA ASP A 391 11.34 18.20 -0.82
C ASP A 391 12.63 18.02 -0.01
N GLY A 392 13.31 16.89 -0.21
CA GLY A 392 14.50 16.53 0.56
C GLY A 392 15.64 17.54 0.50
N THR A 393 15.83 18.19 -0.65
CA THR A 393 16.87 19.21 -0.81
C THR A 393 16.44 20.49 -0.09
N CYS A 394 15.21 20.96 -0.30
CA CYS A 394 14.69 22.15 0.35
C CYS A 394 14.75 22.03 1.87
N PHE A 395 14.29 20.91 2.43
CA PHE A 395 14.35 20.66 3.86
C PHE A 395 15.77 20.65 4.43
N ALA A 396 16.73 20.05 3.70
CA ALA A 396 18.13 20.08 4.10
C ALA A 396 18.68 21.52 4.13
N CYS A 397 18.31 22.34 3.15
CA CYS A 397 18.68 23.76 3.06
C CYS A 397 18.12 24.60 4.20
N LEU A 398 16.94 24.27 4.75
CA LEU A 398 16.41 24.94 5.94
C LEU A 398 17.31 24.77 7.19
N LYS A 399 18.18 23.76 7.20
CA LYS A 399 19.17 23.56 8.28
C LYS A 399 20.50 24.26 8.01
N GLY A 400 20.68 24.81 6.80
CA GLY A 400 21.82 25.58 6.35
C GLY A 400 21.95 25.58 4.82
N ASP A 401 22.10 26.76 4.22
CA ASP A 401 22.18 26.95 2.75
C ASP A 401 23.62 26.79 2.19
N ALA A 402 24.48 26.00 2.85
CA ALA A 402 25.87 25.83 2.41
C ALA A 402 26.02 24.93 1.16
N ASP A 403 24.99 24.13 0.87
CA ASP A 403 24.94 23.26 -0.31
C ASP A 403 24.60 24.09 -1.56
N ALA A 404 25.34 23.89 -2.65
CA ALA A 404 25.11 24.58 -3.91
C ALA A 404 23.72 24.24 -4.51
N ASP A 405 23.19 23.05 -4.20
CA ASP A 405 21.86 22.63 -4.64
C ASP A 405 20.76 23.55 -4.09
N CYS A 406 20.96 24.19 -2.93
CA CYS A 406 19.98 25.10 -2.32
C CYS A 406 19.63 26.29 -3.22
N ALA A 407 20.62 26.81 -3.96
CA ALA A 407 20.43 27.96 -4.84
C ALA A 407 19.64 27.62 -6.12
N THR A 408 19.52 26.34 -6.47
CA THR A 408 18.86 25.88 -7.70
C THR A 408 17.56 25.11 -7.45
N ASN A 409 17.32 24.66 -6.22
CA ASN A 409 16.10 23.95 -5.86
C ASN A 409 14.86 24.86 -5.97
N THR A 410 13.96 24.50 -6.88
CA THR A 410 12.74 25.27 -7.17
C THR A 410 11.83 25.45 -5.95
N THR A 411 11.71 24.42 -5.11
CA THR A 411 10.86 24.45 -3.91
C THR A 411 11.41 25.43 -2.87
N ARG A 412 12.73 25.43 -2.66
CA ARG A 412 13.45 26.39 -1.80
C ARG A 412 13.29 27.82 -2.28
N LYS A 413 13.36 28.06 -3.59
CA LYS A 413 13.13 29.38 -4.19
C LYS A 413 11.71 29.87 -3.97
N LYS A 414 10.69 29.02 -4.15
CA LYS A 414 9.30 29.39 -3.90
C LYS A 414 9.09 29.84 -2.46
N LEU A 415 9.61 29.08 -1.49
CA LEU A 415 9.55 29.47 -0.09
C LEU A 415 10.29 30.79 0.16
N ALA A 416 11.51 30.94 -0.38
CA ALA A 416 12.28 32.18 -0.26
C ALA A 416 11.52 33.39 -0.81
N THR A 417 10.91 33.25 -1.99
CA THR A 417 10.11 34.31 -2.63
C THR A 417 8.84 34.63 -1.85
N CYS A 418 8.15 33.62 -1.27
CA CYS A 418 7.02 33.89 -0.40
C CYS A 418 7.44 34.71 0.82
N VAL A 419 8.50 34.28 1.52
CA VAL A 419 9.01 34.99 2.70
C VAL A 419 9.49 36.40 2.35
N ALA A 420 10.23 36.56 1.26
CA ALA A 420 10.72 37.85 0.79
C ALA A 420 9.59 38.84 0.43
N SER A 421 8.44 38.34 -0.01
CA SER A 421 7.30 39.17 -0.44
C SER A 421 6.27 39.41 0.67
N LYS A 422 6.09 38.45 1.60
CA LYS A 422 5.03 38.48 2.63
C LYS A 422 5.53 38.74 4.04
N CYS A 423 6.77 38.37 4.34
CA CYS A 423 7.34 38.37 5.69
C CYS A 423 8.71 39.05 5.76
N LYS A 424 8.98 39.97 4.82
CA LYS A 424 10.31 40.59 4.63
C LYS A 424 10.85 41.25 5.88
N ALA A 425 10.00 41.97 6.61
CA ALA A 425 10.42 42.74 7.78
C ALA A 425 10.68 41.79 8.96
N GLU A 426 9.78 40.84 9.16
CA GLU A 426 9.78 39.88 10.25
C GLU A 426 10.94 38.88 10.10
N CYS A 427 11.29 38.52 8.85
CA CYS A 427 12.31 37.53 8.53
C CYS A 427 13.67 38.11 8.16
N ALA A 428 13.89 39.42 8.36
CA ALA A 428 15.16 40.05 8.07
C ALA A 428 16.32 39.37 8.84
N ASN A 429 17.38 38.99 8.12
CA ASN A 429 18.58 38.32 8.65
C ASN A 429 18.38 36.86 9.11
N THR A 430 17.23 36.25 8.86
CA THR A 430 17.01 34.82 9.15
C THR A 430 17.62 33.91 8.08
N GLY A 431 17.88 34.45 6.88
CA GLY A 431 18.33 33.68 5.72
C GLY A 431 17.20 32.95 4.98
N LEU A 432 15.98 32.98 5.50
CA LEU A 432 14.85 32.24 4.93
C LEU A 432 14.43 32.80 3.55
N ASP A 433 14.67 34.09 3.31
CA ASP A 433 14.46 34.82 2.06
C ASP A 433 15.61 34.69 1.05
N VAL A 434 16.73 34.04 1.42
CA VAL A 434 17.89 33.85 0.53
C VAL A 434 17.51 32.96 -0.65
N GLY A 435 17.88 33.39 -1.85
CA GLY A 435 17.59 32.68 -3.10
C GLY A 435 16.22 32.98 -3.70
N ALA A 436 15.48 33.95 -3.15
CA ALA A 436 14.24 34.44 -3.75
C ALA A 436 14.46 34.89 -5.20
N ASP A 437 13.56 34.48 -6.10
CA ASP A 437 13.53 35.05 -7.44
C ASP A 437 13.23 36.56 -7.35
N PRO A 438 13.85 37.39 -8.22
CA PRO A 438 13.64 38.84 -8.18
C PRO A 438 12.15 39.15 -8.33
N GLU A 439 11.63 40.03 -7.48
CA GLU A 439 10.26 40.52 -7.61
C GLU A 439 10.05 41.04 -9.03
N THR A 440 9.14 40.44 -9.78
CA THR A 440 8.70 41.02 -11.05
C THR A 440 7.87 42.24 -10.70
N ASP A 441 8.52 43.40 -10.83
CA ASP A 441 7.98 44.72 -10.56
C ASP A 441 6.76 44.97 -11.47
N THR A 442 5.58 44.54 -11.02
CA THR A 442 4.29 44.88 -11.64
C THR A 442 3.70 46.08 -10.94
N THR A 443 4.49 47.15 -10.84
CA THR A 443 4.01 48.50 -10.57
C THR A 443 3.37 49.11 -11.83
N GLY A 444 2.29 48.48 -12.29
CA GLY A 444 1.36 49.03 -13.27
C GLY A 444 0.25 49.79 -12.56
N SER A 445 0.47 51.08 -12.32
CA SER A 445 -0.57 52.00 -11.84
C SER A 445 -1.79 52.00 -12.77
N SER A 446 -2.96 51.63 -12.25
CA SER A 446 -4.27 52.04 -12.78
C SER A 446 -5.29 51.93 -11.65
N GLY A 447 -5.68 53.06 -11.06
CA GLY A 447 -6.76 53.11 -10.08
C GLY A 447 -8.14 52.93 -10.70
N ALA A 448 -9.02 52.20 -10.02
CA ALA A 448 -10.44 52.53 -9.86
C ALA A 448 -11.12 51.58 -8.86
N SER A 449 -11.73 52.19 -7.84
CA SER A 449 -12.77 51.77 -6.89
C SER A 449 -13.47 50.40 -7.05
N GLY A 450 -13.61 49.68 -5.91
CA GLY A 450 -14.53 48.54 -5.78
C GLY A 450 -14.65 47.97 -4.36
N LYS A 451 -15.68 48.42 -3.63
CA LYS A 451 -16.24 48.02 -2.33
C LYS A 451 -15.95 46.59 -1.79
N SER A 452 -15.55 46.56 -0.51
CA SER A 452 -16.08 45.79 0.65
C SER A 452 -16.55 44.34 0.47
N ASN A 453 -15.94 43.41 1.24
CA ASN A 453 -16.68 42.68 2.28
C ASN A 453 -15.75 42.00 3.29
N THR A 454 -15.98 42.29 4.56
CA THR A 454 -15.36 41.64 5.73
C THR A 454 -16.20 40.41 6.08
N VAL A 455 -15.58 39.23 6.15
CA VAL A 455 -16.22 38.03 6.71
C VAL A 455 -15.58 37.75 8.06
N VAL A 456 -16.39 37.88 9.10
CA VAL A 456 -16.12 37.54 10.49
C VAL A 456 -16.48 36.07 10.68
N THR A 457 -15.52 35.25 11.11
CA THR A 457 -15.80 33.85 11.49
C THR A 457 -16.14 33.80 12.97
N THR A 458 -17.39 33.46 13.28
CA THR A 458 -17.89 33.25 14.64
C THR A 458 -17.46 31.90 15.19
N THR A 459 -16.92 31.92 16.41
CA THR A 459 -16.67 30.75 17.24
C THR A 459 -17.97 30.27 17.89
N SER A 460 -18.25 28.97 17.82
CA SER A 460 -19.28 28.33 18.65
C SER A 460 -18.84 26.92 19.04
N GLY A 461 -18.80 26.68 20.35
CA GLY A 461 -18.37 25.41 20.95
C GLY A 461 -19.49 24.41 21.20
N CYS A 462 -19.09 23.19 21.60
CA CYS A 462 -19.83 22.21 22.40
C CYS A 462 -18.85 21.06 22.71
N SER A 463 -18.52 20.78 23.96
CA SER A 463 -19.21 19.92 24.96
C SER A 463 -18.93 18.43 24.79
N THR A 464 -18.33 17.87 25.83
CA THR A 464 -17.76 16.53 25.96
C THR A 464 -18.79 15.45 26.32
N SER A 465 -18.68 14.28 25.69
CA SER A 465 -19.14 13.00 26.26
C SER A 465 -18.27 11.86 25.72
N GLY A 466 -17.90 10.92 26.60
CA GLY A 466 -16.68 10.12 26.46
C GLY A 466 -16.79 8.65 26.00
N ALA A 467 -15.58 8.08 25.89
CA ALA A 467 -15.14 6.68 25.77
C ALA A 467 -15.27 5.98 24.40
N PRO A 468 -14.48 4.91 24.12
CA PRO A 468 -13.14 4.53 24.59
C PRO A 468 -12.10 4.46 23.45
N ALA A 469 -10.84 4.18 23.84
CA ALA A 469 -9.60 4.28 23.05
C ALA A 469 -9.58 3.50 21.72
N SER A 470 -9.16 4.19 20.64
CA SER A 470 -8.74 3.60 19.38
C SER A 470 -7.21 3.60 19.28
N SER A 471 -6.65 2.48 18.82
CA SER A 471 -5.23 2.24 18.61
C SER A 471 -4.74 2.94 17.34
N GLY A 472 -4.23 4.16 17.47
CA GLY A 472 -3.48 4.83 16.41
C GLY A 472 -2.11 4.17 16.22
N GLY A 473 -1.95 3.41 15.14
CA GLY A 473 -0.67 2.76 14.81
C GLY A 473 -0.59 2.08 13.44
N SER A 474 -1.57 2.27 12.55
CA SER A 474 -1.72 1.41 11.37
C SER A 474 -0.73 1.71 10.23
N ALA A 475 -0.25 2.96 10.08
CA ALA A 475 0.67 3.32 8.98
C ALA A 475 2.06 2.66 9.10
N PHE A 476 2.57 2.45 10.32
CA PHE A 476 3.83 1.73 10.53
C PHE A 476 3.67 0.21 10.48
N LEU A 477 2.49 -0.31 10.83
CA LEU A 477 2.24 -1.76 10.93
C LEU A 477 2.03 -2.42 9.55
N ALA A 478 1.37 -1.74 8.61
CA ALA A 478 1.13 -2.27 7.27
C ALA A 478 2.43 -2.54 6.49
N LEU A 479 3.45 -1.68 6.62
CA LEU A 479 4.76 -1.92 6.01
C LEU A 479 5.75 -2.64 6.91
N ALA A 480 5.63 -2.57 8.24
CA ALA A 480 6.39 -3.46 9.11
C ALA A 480 6.03 -4.92 8.80
N ALA A 481 4.78 -5.23 8.45
CA ALA A 481 4.39 -6.53 7.91
C ALA A 481 5.15 -6.83 6.62
N ALA A 482 5.06 -6.00 5.57
CA ALA A 482 5.77 -6.23 4.30
C ALA A 482 7.31 -6.34 4.43
N ALA A 483 7.92 -5.52 5.29
CA ALA A 483 9.36 -5.54 5.57
C ALA A 483 9.77 -6.75 6.45
N THR A 484 8.95 -7.17 7.42
CA THR A 484 9.19 -8.44 8.14
C THR A 484 8.95 -9.66 7.25
N PHE A 485 8.08 -9.58 6.23
CA PHE A 485 7.94 -10.60 5.19
C PHE A 485 9.23 -10.73 4.37
N ALA A 486 9.81 -9.62 3.92
CA ALA A 486 11.09 -9.64 3.21
C ALA A 486 12.26 -10.12 4.10
N ALA A 487 12.28 -9.74 5.38
CA ALA A 487 13.35 -10.10 6.32
C ALA A 487 13.27 -11.56 6.82
N ARG A 488 12.07 -12.10 7.09
CA ARG A 488 11.88 -13.53 7.41
C ARG A 488 12.22 -14.41 6.20
N ARG A 489 11.87 -13.99 4.97
CA ARG A 489 12.26 -14.68 3.73
C ARG A 489 13.78 -14.68 3.49
N ARG A 490 14.51 -13.61 3.88
CA ARG A 490 15.98 -13.59 3.79
C ARG A 490 16.68 -14.51 4.79
N ARG A 491 16.12 -14.71 6.00
CA ARG A 491 16.71 -15.65 6.99
C ARG A 491 16.58 -17.12 6.57
N ALA A 492 15.51 -17.51 5.89
CA ALA A 492 15.38 -18.85 5.31
C ALA A 492 16.42 -19.14 4.20
N LYS A 493 17.01 -18.08 3.60
CA LYS A 493 17.99 -18.16 2.51
C LYS A 493 19.44 -18.42 2.99
N ILE A 494 19.70 -18.37 4.30
CA ILE A 494 21.05 -18.51 4.90
C ILE A 494 21.17 -19.81 5.71
N SER A 495 20.10 -20.61 5.82
CA SER A 495 20.05 -21.82 6.65
C SER A 495 19.70 -23.11 5.88
N GLY A 496 19.87 -23.10 4.55
CA GLY A 496 19.65 -24.26 3.67
C GLY A 496 20.90 -24.58 2.86
#